data_AF-A0A7C7J709-F1
#
_entry.id   AF-A0A7C7J709-F1
#
_cell.length_a   1.000
_cell.length_b   1.000
_cell.length_c   1.000
_cell.angle_alpha   90.00
_cell.angle_beta   90.00
_cell.angle_gamma   90.00
#
_symmetry.space_group_name_H-M   'P 1'
#
loop_
_entity.id
_entity.type
_entity.pdbx_description
1 polymer ?
#
loop_
_entity_poly.entity_id
_entity_poly.type
_entity_poly.pdbx_seq_one_letter_code
_entity_poly.pdbx_strand_id
1 'polypeptide(L)'
;MEGIGANMSIEMELLLVSKSACRELLNMKWSDVLTGMEESSLRHLRPQPDENLHRSFDVDGEAEILDWAQQHDLDGEISALEAIQAAKSARKLSLANACEGILLLMRWSSIGYWEAWEGRSFLYFDLLLPEPAEDIQMLYHEDTWAIIKSELARRSAKEYTQQVVMDWMRRRRELGETIDEKSDPHILPTMQSHTRLSEGLHHAVTQWNTRDDIQGILGREHLSAEKWGHDQWSLSTIVSSGLP
;
A
#
# COMPACT_ATOMS: atom_id res chain seq x y z
N MET A 1 -16.77 -10.19 -32.32
CA MET A 1 -15.39 -9.68 -32.10
C MET A 1 -15.54 -8.23 -31.69
N GLU A 2 -14.71 -7.78 -30.75
CA GLU A 2 -14.93 -6.63 -29.83
C GLU A 2 -15.82 -7.02 -28.64
N GLY A 3 -15.38 -6.97 -27.39
CA GLY A 3 -14.05 -6.70 -26.83
C GLY A 3 -14.02 -7.36 -25.46
N ILE A 4 -12.93 -8.04 -25.16
CA ILE A 4 -12.67 -8.65 -23.86
C ILE A 4 -12.61 -7.49 -22.87
N GLY A 5 -13.63 -7.35 -22.03
CA GLY A 5 -13.54 -6.50 -20.86
C GLY A 5 -12.40 -7.02 -20.01
N ALA A 6 -11.30 -6.25 -19.95
CA ALA A 6 -10.31 -6.43 -18.93
C ALA A 6 -11.02 -6.23 -17.59
N ASN A 7 -11.35 -7.33 -16.91
CA ASN A 7 -11.59 -7.30 -15.47
C ASN A 7 -10.28 -6.83 -14.83
N MET A 8 -10.09 -5.52 -14.70
CA MET A 8 -9.01 -4.98 -13.87
C MET A 8 -9.32 -5.43 -12.44
N SER A 9 -8.52 -6.34 -11.91
CA SER A 9 -8.56 -6.72 -10.50
C SER A 9 -8.20 -5.48 -9.68
N ILE A 10 -9.01 -5.15 -8.66
CA ILE A 10 -8.69 -4.09 -7.70
C ILE A 10 -7.75 -4.71 -6.67
N GLU A 11 -6.55 -4.17 -6.52
CA GLU A 11 -5.59 -4.62 -5.50
C GLU A 11 -5.72 -3.76 -4.23
N MET A 12 -5.65 -4.40 -3.07
CA MET A 12 -5.42 -3.76 -1.78
C MET A 12 -3.91 -3.64 -1.57
N GLU A 13 -3.44 -2.49 -1.11
CA GLU A 13 -2.03 -2.25 -0.85
C GLU A 13 -1.79 -1.71 0.57
N LEU A 14 -0.82 -2.29 1.27
CA LEU A 14 -0.26 -1.76 2.51
C LEU A 14 1.17 -1.30 2.24
N LEU A 15 1.36 0.01 2.10
CA LEU A 15 2.66 0.65 1.89
C LEU A 15 3.38 0.88 3.22
N LEU A 16 4.66 0.51 3.33
CA LEU A 16 5.47 0.74 4.53
C LEU A 16 6.45 1.91 4.33
N VAL A 17 6.03 3.09 4.76
CA VAL A 17 6.76 4.35 4.59
C VAL A 17 7.79 4.54 5.70
N SER A 18 9.03 4.88 5.34
CA SER A 18 10.02 5.38 6.29
C SER A 18 9.67 6.81 6.69
N LYS A 19 9.38 7.02 7.97
CA LYS A 19 8.99 8.33 8.50
C LYS A 19 10.09 9.38 8.31
N SER A 20 11.36 9.00 8.47
CA SER A 20 12.49 9.91 8.30
C SER A 20 12.69 10.31 6.85
N ALA A 21 12.76 9.33 5.93
CA ALA A 21 12.95 9.60 4.51
C ALA A 21 11.78 10.40 3.92
N CYS A 22 10.55 10.07 4.32
CA CYS A 22 9.36 10.80 3.88
C CYS A 22 9.36 12.24 4.37
N ARG A 23 9.71 12.47 5.64
CA ARG A 23 9.82 13.82 6.21
C ARG A 23 10.95 14.61 5.57
N GLU A 24 12.08 13.99 5.30
CA GLU A 24 13.21 14.63 4.62
C GLU A 24 12.80 15.07 3.21
N LEU A 25 12.23 14.16 2.41
CA LEU A 25 11.79 14.44 1.05
C LEU A 25 10.69 15.51 1.00
N LEU A 26 9.69 15.46 1.90
CA LEU A 26 8.60 16.43 1.94
C LEU A 26 9.02 17.83 2.40
N ASN A 27 10.12 17.93 3.17
CA ASN A 27 10.70 19.20 3.61
C ASN A 27 11.75 19.77 2.65
N MET A 28 12.22 19.00 1.66
CA MET A 28 13.07 19.52 0.61
C MET A 28 12.32 20.53 -0.25
N LYS A 29 13.04 21.51 -0.80
CA LYS A 29 12.47 22.40 -1.81
C LYS A 29 11.94 21.58 -2.98
N TRP A 30 10.78 21.96 -3.51
CA TRP A 30 10.18 21.24 -4.62
C TRP A 30 11.09 21.23 -5.86
N SER A 31 11.80 22.32 -6.15
CA SER A 31 12.81 22.35 -7.22
C SER A 31 13.91 21.30 -7.05
N ASP A 32 14.39 21.13 -5.81
CA ASP A 32 15.48 20.21 -5.49
C ASP A 32 15.00 18.75 -5.56
N VAL A 33 13.72 18.50 -5.23
CA VAL A 33 13.09 17.19 -5.46
C VAL A 33 13.11 16.87 -6.96
N LEU A 34 12.63 17.77 -7.81
CA LEU A 34 12.56 17.54 -9.25
C LEU A 34 13.93 17.32 -9.89
N THR A 35 14.87 18.24 -9.68
CA THR A 35 16.25 18.07 -10.18
C THR A 35 16.87 16.79 -9.65
N GLY A 36 16.61 16.45 -8.39
CA GLY A 36 17.12 15.25 -7.77
C GLY A 36 16.56 13.95 -8.35
N MET A 37 15.31 13.94 -8.81
CA MET A 37 14.72 12.81 -9.55
C MET A 37 15.28 12.73 -10.98
N GLU A 38 15.40 13.87 -11.68
CA GLU A 38 15.96 13.94 -13.05
C GLU A 38 17.41 13.45 -13.13
N GLU A 39 18.23 13.81 -12.13
CA GLU A 39 19.64 13.44 -12.05
C GLU A 39 19.89 12.11 -11.32
N SER A 40 18.82 11.46 -10.86
CA SER A 40 18.88 10.27 -9.99
C SER A 40 19.71 10.47 -8.71
N SER A 41 19.89 11.71 -8.27
CA SER A 41 20.76 12.05 -7.14
C SER A 41 20.09 11.78 -5.79
N LEU A 42 18.77 11.60 -5.72
CA LEU A 42 18.02 11.30 -4.49
C LEU A 42 17.90 9.83 -4.14
N ARG A 43 18.47 8.91 -4.94
CA ARG A 43 18.41 7.47 -4.65
C ARG A 43 19.04 7.10 -3.31
N HIS A 44 19.99 7.89 -2.82
CA HIS A 44 20.60 7.70 -1.50
C HIS A 44 19.64 7.99 -0.33
N LEU A 45 18.60 8.81 -0.54
CA LEU A 45 17.54 9.07 0.44
C LEU A 45 16.48 7.97 0.44
N ARG A 46 16.41 7.17 -0.63
CA ARG A 46 15.44 6.09 -0.75
C ARG A 46 15.80 4.99 0.27
N PRO A 47 14.87 4.55 1.14
CA PRO A 47 15.15 3.49 2.10
C PRO A 47 15.56 2.19 1.41
N GLN A 48 16.41 1.39 2.08
CA GLN A 48 16.76 0.06 1.60
C GLN A 48 15.50 -0.79 1.42
N PRO A 49 15.35 -1.50 0.28
CA PRO A 49 14.20 -2.34 0.03
C PRO A 49 14.14 -3.49 1.05
N ASP A 50 12.93 -3.81 1.51
CA ASP A 50 12.68 -5.02 2.28
C ASP A 50 12.56 -6.22 1.32
N GLU A 51 13.30 -7.30 1.58
CA GLU A 51 13.40 -8.47 0.69
C GLU A 51 12.08 -9.23 0.52
N ASN A 52 11.12 -9.06 1.44
CA ASN A 52 9.83 -9.76 1.42
C ASN A 52 8.67 -8.89 0.94
N LEU A 53 8.94 -7.64 0.55
CA LEU A 53 7.94 -6.70 0.07
C LEU A 53 8.14 -6.37 -1.41
N HIS A 54 7.05 -5.99 -2.07
CA HIS A 54 7.11 -5.44 -3.40
C HIS A 54 7.64 -4.01 -3.34
N ARG A 55 8.38 -3.58 -4.36
CA ARG A 55 8.83 -2.19 -4.50
C ARG A 55 9.14 -1.88 -5.94
N SER A 56 8.62 -0.77 -6.44
CA SER A 56 8.90 -0.27 -7.80
C SER A 56 10.40 0.04 -7.95
N PHE A 57 10.92 -0.13 -9.16
CA PHE A 57 12.29 0.26 -9.48
C PHE A 57 12.47 1.77 -9.26
N ASP A 58 13.70 2.19 -8.96
CA ASP A 58 14.00 3.62 -8.74
C ASP A 58 13.60 4.46 -9.95
N VAL A 59 13.87 3.96 -11.16
CA VAL A 59 13.58 4.69 -12.40
C VAL A 59 12.07 4.91 -12.62
N ASP A 60 11.24 3.94 -12.23
CA ASP A 60 9.79 4.05 -12.35
C ASP A 60 9.24 5.09 -11.36
N GLY A 61 9.73 5.06 -10.11
CA GLY A 61 9.33 6.04 -9.10
C GLY A 61 9.77 7.48 -9.45
N GLU A 62 10.96 7.64 -10.03
CA GLU A 62 11.45 8.92 -10.57
C GLU A 62 10.51 9.42 -11.67
N ALA A 63 10.19 8.56 -12.64
CA ALA A 63 9.33 8.90 -13.77
C ALA A 63 7.91 9.28 -13.32
N GLU A 64 7.28 8.51 -12.43
CA GLU A 64 5.92 8.80 -11.93
C GLU A 64 5.84 10.18 -11.24
N ILE A 65 6.84 10.52 -10.42
CA ILE A 65 6.90 11.83 -9.74
C ILE A 65 7.08 12.96 -10.76
N LEU A 66 7.98 12.79 -11.74
CA LEU A 66 8.24 13.78 -12.78
C LEU A 66 7.02 13.97 -13.70
N ASP A 67 6.34 12.89 -14.08
CA ASP A 67 5.14 12.93 -14.90
C ASP A 67 3.98 13.63 -14.18
N TRP A 68 3.83 13.41 -12.88
CA TRP A 68 2.87 14.13 -12.05
C TRP A 68 3.22 15.61 -11.95
N ALA A 69 4.51 15.94 -11.76
CA ALA A 69 4.99 17.32 -11.69
C ALA A 69 4.76 18.10 -12.99
N GLN A 70 4.95 17.47 -14.16
CA GLN A 70 4.71 18.11 -15.45
C GLN A 70 3.24 18.51 -15.66
N GLN A 71 2.31 17.81 -15.02
CA GLN A 71 0.88 18.11 -15.08
C GLN A 71 0.48 19.25 -14.11
N HIS A 72 1.36 19.60 -13.16
CA HIS A 72 1.03 20.44 -12.01
C HIS A 72 2.12 21.47 -11.71
N ASP A 73 1.84 22.74 -12.05
CA ASP A 73 2.72 23.87 -11.78
C ASP A 73 2.70 24.26 -10.28
N LEU A 74 3.74 23.85 -9.55
CA LEU A 74 3.96 24.15 -8.14
C LEU A 74 5.10 25.15 -7.93
N ASP A 75 5.07 25.84 -6.79
CA ASP A 75 6.17 26.73 -6.39
C ASP A 75 7.41 25.91 -6.01
N GLY A 76 8.49 26.06 -6.79
CA GLY A 76 9.75 25.36 -6.59
C GLY A 76 10.56 25.81 -5.37
N GLU A 77 10.32 27.01 -4.86
CA GLU A 77 11.20 27.64 -3.85
C GLU A 77 10.83 27.28 -2.40
N ILE A 78 9.64 26.71 -2.19
CA ILE A 78 9.15 26.24 -0.89
C ILE A 78 9.24 24.72 -0.80
N SER A 79 9.02 24.17 0.39
CA SER A 79 9.10 22.71 0.58
C SER A 79 8.05 21.97 -0.26
N ALA A 80 8.32 20.71 -0.64
CA ALA A 80 7.42 19.91 -1.45
C ALA A 80 6.01 19.80 -0.84
N LEU A 81 5.92 19.61 0.49
CA LEU A 81 4.64 19.60 1.19
C LEU A 81 3.93 20.96 1.10
N GLU A 82 4.62 22.05 1.41
CA GLU A 82 4.04 23.40 1.33
C GLU A 82 3.62 23.77 -0.09
N ALA A 83 4.37 23.35 -1.12
CA ALA A 83 4.08 23.57 -2.53
C ALA A 83 2.75 22.90 -2.94
N ILE A 84 2.57 21.63 -2.54
CA ILE A 84 1.33 20.89 -2.77
C ILE A 84 0.16 21.54 -2.03
N GLN A 85 0.34 21.90 -0.74
CA GLN A 85 -0.70 22.53 0.08
C GLN A 85 -1.10 23.92 -0.43
N ALA A 86 -0.12 24.73 -0.87
CA ALA A 86 -0.34 26.06 -1.42
C ALA A 86 -1.09 25.98 -2.75
N ALA A 87 -0.69 25.08 -3.65
CA ALA A 87 -1.40 24.85 -4.91
C ALA A 87 -2.83 24.35 -4.69
N LYS A 88 -3.04 23.47 -3.70
CA LYS A 88 -4.38 23.03 -3.29
C LYS A 88 -5.23 24.19 -2.76
N SER A 89 -4.67 25.01 -1.88
CA SER A 89 -5.35 26.19 -1.30
C SER A 89 -5.70 27.24 -2.36
N ALA A 90 -4.82 27.44 -3.33
CA ALA A 90 -5.02 28.30 -4.49
C ALA A 90 -5.96 27.69 -5.55
N ARG A 91 -6.51 26.49 -5.31
CA ARG A 91 -7.37 25.72 -6.24
C ARG A 91 -6.72 25.39 -7.58
N LYS A 92 -5.38 25.34 -7.62
CA LYS A 92 -4.61 24.81 -8.76
C LYS A 92 -4.58 23.28 -8.77
N LEU A 93 -4.73 22.65 -7.59
CA LEU A 93 -4.86 21.21 -7.42
C LEU A 93 -6.22 20.80 -6.84
N SER A 94 -6.77 19.69 -7.33
CA SER A 94 -7.86 18.98 -6.67
C SER A 94 -7.36 18.32 -5.37
N LEU A 95 -8.25 17.86 -4.49
CA LEU A 95 -7.79 17.12 -3.30
C LEU A 95 -7.17 15.78 -3.73
N ALA A 96 -7.80 15.07 -4.65
CA ALA A 96 -7.29 13.83 -5.24
C ALA A 96 -5.86 13.97 -5.76
N ASN A 97 -5.59 14.99 -6.59
CA ASN A 97 -4.26 15.18 -7.18
C ASN A 97 -3.22 15.61 -6.14
N ALA A 98 -3.62 16.42 -5.14
CA ALA A 98 -2.74 16.76 -4.03
C ALA A 98 -2.36 15.51 -3.21
N CYS A 99 -3.33 14.65 -2.90
CA CYS A 99 -3.08 13.37 -2.25
C CYS A 99 -2.24 12.43 -3.13
N GLU A 100 -2.45 12.42 -4.45
CA GLU A 100 -1.64 11.64 -5.39
C GLU A 100 -0.16 12.05 -5.34
N GLY A 101 0.14 13.34 -5.38
CA GLY A 101 1.52 13.83 -5.24
C GLY A 101 2.17 13.39 -3.92
N ILE A 102 1.44 13.48 -2.80
CA ILE A 102 1.92 12.98 -1.50
C ILE A 102 2.13 11.46 -1.53
N LEU A 103 1.23 10.70 -2.17
CA LEU A 103 1.34 9.24 -2.27
C LEU A 103 2.59 8.82 -3.06
N LEU A 104 2.90 9.51 -4.16
CA LEU A 104 4.10 9.25 -4.96
C LEU A 104 5.38 9.48 -4.14
N LEU A 105 5.44 10.58 -3.38
CA LEU A 105 6.56 10.88 -2.48
C LEU A 105 6.66 9.86 -1.33
N MET A 106 5.54 9.35 -0.82
CA MET A 106 5.50 8.26 0.16
C MET A 106 5.97 6.92 -0.43
N ARG A 107 5.59 6.59 -1.66
CA ARG A 107 6.07 5.39 -2.38
C ARG A 107 7.57 5.46 -2.64
N TRP A 108 8.09 6.64 -2.96
CA TRP A 108 9.54 6.86 -3.04
C TRP A 108 10.21 6.55 -1.70
N SER A 109 9.65 7.10 -0.62
CA SER A 109 10.17 7.01 0.74
C SER A 109 9.84 5.71 1.47
N SER A 110 9.48 4.65 0.74
CA SER A 110 9.02 3.38 1.28
C SER A 110 10.09 2.27 1.19
N ILE A 111 10.08 1.37 2.18
CA ILE A 111 10.87 0.11 2.13
C ILE A 111 10.21 -0.94 1.22
N GLY A 112 8.93 -0.75 0.88
CA GLY A 112 8.13 -1.63 0.04
C GLY A 112 6.67 -1.64 0.46
N TYR A 113 5.88 -2.46 -0.21
CA TYR A 113 4.47 -2.67 0.06
C TYR A 113 4.09 -4.14 -0.01
N TRP A 114 3.04 -4.50 0.73
CA TRP A 114 2.31 -5.74 0.55
C TRP A 114 1.06 -5.47 -0.29
N GLU A 115 0.77 -6.34 -1.24
CA GLU A 115 -0.43 -6.25 -2.08
C GLU A 115 -1.19 -7.57 -2.11
N ALA A 116 -2.51 -7.48 -2.26
CA ALA A 116 -3.34 -8.64 -2.56
C ALA A 116 -4.63 -8.23 -3.26
N TRP A 117 -5.13 -9.14 -4.10
CA TRP A 117 -6.40 -8.92 -4.78
C TRP A 117 -7.51 -8.69 -3.76
N GLU A 118 -8.26 -7.59 -3.91
CA GLU A 118 -9.27 -7.13 -2.96
C GLU A 118 -10.31 -8.23 -2.70
N GLY A 119 -10.67 -9.05 -3.70
CA GLY A 119 -11.59 -10.19 -3.53
C GLY A 119 -11.00 -11.36 -2.72
N ARG A 120 -9.68 -11.52 -2.67
CA ARG A 120 -8.98 -12.55 -1.88
C ARG A 120 -8.65 -12.09 -0.46
N SER A 121 -8.74 -10.79 -0.20
CA SER A 121 -8.41 -10.20 1.09
C SER A 121 -9.20 -10.82 2.25
N PHE A 122 -10.50 -11.11 2.04
CA PHE A 122 -11.35 -11.82 3.01
C PHE A 122 -10.73 -13.11 3.55
N LEU A 123 -10.08 -13.91 2.69
CA LEU A 123 -9.43 -15.15 3.10
C LEU A 123 -8.30 -14.92 4.13
N TYR A 124 -7.65 -13.76 4.05
CA TYR A 124 -6.53 -13.41 4.93
C TYR A 124 -7.01 -12.74 6.21
N PHE A 125 -8.06 -11.92 6.12
CA PHE A 125 -8.53 -11.10 7.23
C PHE A 125 -9.62 -11.76 8.08
N ASP A 126 -10.53 -12.55 7.52
CA ASP A 126 -11.63 -13.17 8.28
C ASP A 126 -11.13 -14.04 9.45
N LEU A 127 -9.95 -14.66 9.31
CA LEU A 127 -9.32 -15.49 10.36
C LEU A 127 -8.73 -14.68 11.54
N LEU A 128 -8.63 -13.37 11.37
CA LEU A 128 -8.08 -12.42 12.34
C LEU A 128 -9.19 -11.57 12.98
N LEU A 129 -10.34 -11.46 12.34
CA LEU A 129 -11.47 -10.69 12.84
C LEU A 129 -12.33 -11.54 13.79
N PRO A 130 -12.97 -10.91 14.79
CA PRO A 130 -13.88 -11.62 15.70
C PRO A 130 -15.09 -12.19 14.96
N GLU A 131 -15.54 -11.49 13.92
CA GLU A 131 -16.60 -11.90 12.99
C GLU A 131 -16.10 -11.63 11.56
N PRO A 132 -16.50 -12.42 10.55
CA PRO A 132 -16.14 -12.17 9.16
C PRO A 132 -16.56 -10.76 8.70
N ALA A 133 -15.77 -10.15 7.81
CA ALA A 133 -16.10 -8.82 7.32
C ALA A 133 -17.38 -8.85 6.47
N GLU A 134 -18.35 -7.98 6.79
CA GLU A 134 -19.63 -7.91 6.08
C GLU A 134 -19.47 -7.39 4.64
N ASP A 135 -18.56 -6.44 4.46
CA ASP A 135 -18.22 -5.86 3.17
C ASP A 135 -16.76 -5.46 3.11
N ILE A 136 -16.33 -5.08 1.91
CA ILE A 136 -14.94 -4.77 1.62
C ILE A 136 -14.46 -3.43 2.20
N GLN A 137 -15.35 -2.46 2.41
CA GLN A 137 -15.00 -1.17 3.02
C GLN A 137 -14.54 -1.34 4.47
N MET A 138 -15.12 -2.30 5.19
CA MET A 138 -14.70 -2.65 6.55
C MET A 138 -13.20 -2.98 6.64
N LEU A 139 -12.63 -3.60 5.61
CA LEU A 139 -11.20 -3.93 5.56
C LEU A 139 -10.28 -2.72 5.40
N TYR A 140 -10.83 -1.53 5.17
CA TYR A 140 -10.09 -0.26 5.13
C TYR A 140 -10.26 0.59 6.38
N HIS A 141 -11.04 0.13 7.37
CA HIS A 141 -11.24 0.88 8.61
C HIS A 141 -10.05 0.71 9.56
N GLU A 142 -9.73 1.77 10.29
CA GLU A 142 -8.65 1.80 11.29
C GLU A 142 -8.87 0.74 12.38
N ASP A 143 -10.08 0.68 12.97
CA ASP A 143 -10.42 -0.28 14.02
C ASP A 143 -10.20 -1.74 13.58
N THR A 144 -10.51 -2.05 12.32
CA THR A 144 -10.26 -3.37 11.73
C THR A 144 -8.76 -3.67 11.71
N TRP A 145 -7.93 -2.70 11.33
CA TRP A 145 -6.48 -2.86 11.31
C TRP A 145 -5.86 -2.88 12.70
N ALA A 146 -6.43 -2.21 13.69
CA ALA A 146 -6.01 -2.35 15.09
C ALA A 146 -6.17 -3.81 15.58
N ILE A 147 -7.28 -4.46 15.22
CA ILE A 147 -7.53 -5.88 15.51
C ILE A 147 -6.52 -6.77 14.76
N ILE A 148 -6.39 -6.59 13.44
CA ILE A 148 -5.46 -7.36 12.59
C ILE A 148 -4.03 -7.29 13.13
N LYS A 149 -3.55 -6.08 13.46
CA LYS A 149 -2.21 -5.84 14.01
C LYS A 149 -2.02 -6.59 15.33
N SER A 150 -3.01 -6.53 16.22
CA SER A 150 -2.98 -7.22 17.51
C SER A 150 -2.98 -8.74 17.35
N GLU A 151 -3.81 -9.28 16.45
CA GLU A 151 -3.93 -10.73 16.25
C GLU A 151 -2.70 -11.33 15.56
N LEU A 152 -2.16 -10.68 14.54
CA LEU A 152 -0.93 -11.14 13.88
C LEU A 152 0.28 -11.10 14.81
N ALA A 153 0.36 -10.12 15.72
CA ALA A 153 1.43 -10.04 16.71
C ALA A 153 1.45 -11.23 17.70
N ARG A 154 0.33 -11.95 17.84
CA ARG A 154 0.20 -13.11 18.75
C ARG A 154 0.45 -14.45 18.07
N ARG A 155 0.55 -14.47 16.74
CA ARG A 155 0.69 -15.69 15.93
C ARG A 155 2.05 -15.71 15.25
N SER A 156 2.61 -16.90 15.07
CA SER A 156 3.77 -17.03 14.17
C SER A 156 3.31 -16.95 12.71
N ALA A 157 4.17 -16.49 11.81
CA ALA A 157 3.88 -16.47 10.37
C ALA A 157 3.43 -17.85 9.87
N LYS A 158 4.15 -18.91 10.26
CA LYS A 158 3.83 -20.29 9.91
C LYS A 158 2.43 -20.72 10.38
N GLU A 159 2.07 -20.40 11.62
CA GLU A 159 0.76 -20.74 12.17
C GLU A 159 -0.36 -20.03 11.41
N TYR A 160 -0.23 -18.72 11.20
CA TYR A 160 -1.20 -17.92 10.47
C TYR A 160 -1.38 -18.41 9.03
N THR A 161 -0.28 -18.61 8.31
CA THR A 161 -0.30 -19.08 6.92
C THR A 161 -0.91 -20.47 6.78
N GLN A 162 -0.64 -21.37 7.72
CA GLN A 162 -1.30 -22.69 7.74
C GLN A 162 -2.81 -22.56 7.92
N GLN A 163 -3.28 -21.67 8.80
CA GLN A 163 -4.72 -21.43 8.99
C GLN A 163 -5.37 -20.89 7.71
N VAL A 164 -4.73 -19.94 7.02
CA VAL A 164 -5.20 -19.39 5.73
C VAL A 164 -5.37 -20.49 4.68
N VAL A 165 -4.35 -21.33 4.49
CA VAL A 165 -4.39 -22.42 3.50
C VAL A 165 -5.46 -23.45 3.84
N MET A 166 -5.61 -23.81 5.12
CA MET A 166 -6.66 -24.73 5.57
C MET A 166 -8.06 -24.16 5.37
N ASP A 167 -8.27 -22.87 5.63
CA ASP A 167 -9.54 -22.21 5.42
C ASP A 167 -9.91 -22.12 3.92
N TRP A 168 -8.93 -21.81 3.06
CA TRP A 168 -9.13 -21.83 1.62
C TRP A 168 -9.58 -23.21 1.12
N MET A 169 -8.91 -24.28 1.55
CA MET A 169 -9.29 -25.66 1.20
C MET A 169 -10.67 -26.04 1.74
N ARG A 170 -11.05 -25.53 2.91
CA ARG A 170 -12.40 -25.71 3.48
C ARG A 170 -13.46 -25.02 2.61
N ARG A 171 -13.29 -23.72 2.31
CA ARG A 171 -14.22 -22.94 1.48
C ARG A 171 -14.40 -23.58 0.09
N ARG A 172 -13.33 -24.08 -0.54
CA ARG A 172 -13.43 -24.80 -1.82
C ARG A 172 -14.28 -26.06 -1.72
N ARG A 173 -14.04 -26.90 -0.71
CA ARG A 173 -14.84 -28.13 -0.50
C ARG A 173 -16.31 -27.83 -0.26
N GLU A 174 -16.63 -26.77 0.46
CA GLU A 174 -18.01 -26.33 0.71
C GLU A 174 -18.73 -25.90 -0.58
N LEU A 175 -17.99 -25.39 -1.56
CA LEU A 175 -18.49 -25.08 -2.91
C LEU A 175 -18.61 -26.31 -3.82
N GLY A 176 -18.23 -27.51 -3.34
CA GLY A 176 -18.19 -28.74 -4.14
C GLY A 176 -17.00 -28.81 -5.10
N GLU A 177 -16.02 -27.92 -4.95
CA GLU A 177 -14.82 -27.88 -5.80
C GLU A 177 -13.79 -28.93 -5.38
N THR A 178 -13.04 -29.45 -6.34
CA THR A 178 -11.96 -30.41 -6.07
C THR A 178 -10.76 -29.76 -5.38
N ILE A 179 -10.11 -30.56 -4.52
CA ILE A 179 -8.81 -30.27 -3.89
C ILE A 179 -7.74 -31.29 -4.32
N ASP A 180 -8.08 -32.20 -5.23
CA ASP A 180 -7.13 -33.14 -5.81
C ASP A 180 -6.36 -32.48 -6.95
N GLU A 181 -5.06 -32.27 -6.77
CA GLU A 181 -4.15 -31.72 -7.76
C GLU A 181 -4.19 -32.48 -9.09
N LYS A 182 -4.43 -33.79 -9.06
CA LYS A 182 -4.54 -34.59 -10.30
C LYS A 182 -5.79 -34.22 -11.10
N SER A 183 -6.81 -33.70 -10.42
CA SER A 183 -8.07 -33.27 -10.99
C SER A 183 -8.05 -31.79 -11.39
N ASP A 184 -7.27 -30.95 -10.70
CA ASP A 184 -7.05 -29.54 -11.06
C ASP A 184 -5.58 -29.12 -10.82
N PRO A 185 -4.78 -28.88 -11.89
CA PRO A 185 -3.37 -28.54 -11.77
C PRO A 185 -3.11 -27.16 -11.15
N HIS A 186 -4.14 -26.30 -11.00
CA HIS A 186 -3.96 -24.96 -10.41
C HIS A 186 -4.01 -24.96 -8.88
N ILE A 187 -4.34 -26.09 -8.25
CA ILE A 187 -4.46 -26.20 -6.78
C ILE A 187 -3.12 -25.87 -6.11
N LEU A 188 -2.02 -26.50 -6.51
CA LEU A 188 -0.71 -26.23 -5.90
C LEU A 188 -0.24 -24.80 -6.12
N PRO A 189 -0.25 -24.23 -7.34
CA PRO A 189 0.08 -22.83 -7.55
C PRO A 189 -0.78 -21.86 -6.73
N THR A 190 -2.08 -22.13 -6.60
CA THR A 190 -3.00 -21.29 -5.84
C THR A 190 -2.71 -21.37 -4.33
N MET A 191 -2.45 -22.57 -3.81
CA MET A 191 -2.03 -22.77 -2.42
C MET A 191 -0.72 -22.05 -2.12
N GLN A 192 0.27 -22.14 -3.02
CA GLN A 192 1.54 -21.42 -2.90
C GLN A 192 1.35 -19.90 -2.94
N SER A 193 0.43 -19.41 -3.77
CA SER A 193 0.05 -17.99 -3.81
C SER A 193 -0.53 -17.52 -2.47
N HIS A 194 -1.47 -18.26 -1.89
CA HIS A 194 -2.03 -17.95 -0.56
C HIS A 194 -0.98 -18.05 0.55
N THR A 195 -0.06 -18.99 0.45
CA THR A 195 1.07 -19.13 1.38
C THR A 195 1.93 -17.87 1.35
N ARG A 196 2.44 -17.50 0.17
CA ARG A 196 3.29 -16.31 -0.02
C ARG A 196 2.60 -15.02 0.43
N LEU A 197 1.33 -14.84 0.07
CA LEU A 197 0.59 -13.62 0.40
C LEU A 197 0.31 -13.48 1.89
N SER A 198 -0.04 -14.57 2.58
CA SER A 198 -0.25 -14.56 4.03
C SER A 198 1.06 -14.39 4.81
N GLU A 199 2.16 -14.99 4.36
CA GLU A 199 3.49 -14.75 4.94
C GLU A 199 3.91 -13.28 4.76
N GLY A 200 3.71 -12.72 3.56
CA GLY A 200 3.98 -11.32 3.28
C GLY A 200 3.14 -10.35 4.11
N LEU A 201 1.86 -10.65 4.34
CA LEU A 201 0.99 -9.82 5.19
C LEU A 201 1.49 -9.84 6.65
N HIS A 202 1.79 -11.03 7.17
CA HIS A 202 2.32 -11.18 8.52
C HIS A 202 3.64 -10.41 8.68
N HIS A 203 4.54 -10.52 7.71
CA HIS A 203 5.80 -9.77 7.68
C HIS A 203 5.57 -8.26 7.65
N ALA A 204 4.76 -7.76 6.73
CA ALA A 204 4.49 -6.32 6.60
C ALA A 204 3.90 -5.72 7.89
N VAL A 205 2.93 -6.41 8.48
CA VAL A 205 2.32 -6.00 9.75
C VAL A 205 3.32 -6.08 10.91
N THR A 206 4.19 -7.08 10.92
CA THR A 206 5.26 -7.20 11.92
C THR A 206 6.22 -6.02 11.83
N GLN A 207 6.67 -5.65 10.62
CA GLN A 207 7.52 -4.48 10.41
C GLN A 207 6.82 -3.21 10.91
N TRP A 208 5.54 -3.01 10.56
CA TRP A 208 4.78 -1.84 11.02
C TRP A 208 4.56 -1.81 12.54
N ASN A 209 4.40 -2.97 13.20
CA ASN A 209 4.19 -3.06 14.64
C ASN A 209 5.46 -2.84 15.47
N THR A 210 6.62 -3.20 14.93
CA THR A 210 7.86 -3.32 15.72
C THR A 210 8.88 -2.21 15.43
N ARG A 211 8.69 -1.47 14.33
CA ARG A 211 9.59 -0.40 13.91
C ARG A 211 8.94 0.97 14.05
N ASP A 212 9.43 1.74 15.02
CA ASP A 212 8.95 3.11 15.26
C ASP A 212 9.23 4.06 14.08
N ASP A 213 10.22 3.74 13.25
CA ASP A 213 10.59 4.50 12.05
C ASP A 213 9.70 4.21 10.83
N ILE A 214 8.83 3.20 10.89
CA ILE A 214 7.95 2.79 9.80
C ILE A 214 6.49 3.17 10.07
N GLN A 215 5.79 3.59 9.02
CA GLN A 215 4.36 3.83 9.02
C GLN A 215 3.67 3.04 7.90
N GLY A 216 2.65 2.26 8.24
CA GLY A 216 1.76 1.65 7.27
C GLY A 216 0.76 2.68 6.72
N ILE A 217 0.65 2.76 5.40
CA ILE A 217 -0.35 3.53 4.67
C ILE A 217 -1.16 2.53 3.84
N LEU A 218 -2.38 2.26 4.28
CA LEU A 218 -3.29 1.34 3.59
C LEU A 218 -4.06 2.07 2.49
N GLY A 219 -4.23 1.43 1.35
CA GLY A 219 -5.13 1.89 0.32
C GLY A 219 -5.46 0.83 -0.69
N ARG A 220 -5.98 1.27 -1.83
CA ARG A 220 -6.41 0.39 -2.91
C ARG A 220 -6.09 1.00 -4.25
N GLU A 221 -5.59 0.17 -5.13
CA GLU A 221 -5.21 0.54 -6.49
C GLU A 221 -6.44 1.06 -7.26
N HIS A 222 -6.23 2.07 -8.11
CA HIS A 222 -7.26 2.72 -8.95
C HIS A 222 -8.38 3.45 -8.21
N LEU A 223 -8.21 3.71 -6.91
CA LEU A 223 -9.13 4.51 -6.10
C LEU A 223 -8.44 5.74 -5.55
N SER A 224 -9.23 6.80 -5.38
CA SER A 224 -8.72 8.13 -5.05
C SER A 224 -7.74 8.09 -3.87
N ALA A 225 -6.56 8.69 -4.07
CA ALA A 225 -5.50 8.82 -3.07
C ALA A 225 -5.98 9.46 -1.76
N GLU A 226 -7.11 10.20 -1.79
CA GLU A 226 -7.77 10.78 -0.62
C GLU A 226 -8.18 9.76 0.45
N LYS A 227 -8.37 8.50 0.04
CA LYS A 227 -8.82 7.40 0.91
C LYS A 227 -7.67 6.57 1.48
N TRP A 228 -6.43 6.95 1.19
CA TRP A 228 -5.26 6.23 1.69
C TRP A 228 -4.90 6.69 3.10
N GLY A 229 -4.42 5.74 3.90
CA GLY A 229 -3.97 5.94 5.27
C GLY A 229 -5.11 6.09 6.28
N HIS A 230 -4.73 6.15 7.56
CA HIS A 230 -5.62 6.32 8.70
C HIS A 230 -5.16 7.52 9.54
N ASP A 231 -6.09 8.12 10.28
CA ASP A 231 -5.83 9.23 11.21
C ASP A 231 -4.98 10.36 10.63
N GLN A 232 -3.99 10.81 11.40
CA GLN A 232 -3.03 11.85 11.07
C GLN A 232 -2.12 11.45 9.89
N TRP A 233 -2.08 10.16 9.54
CA TRP A 233 -1.36 9.64 8.38
C TRP A 233 -2.27 9.43 7.16
N SER A 234 -3.55 9.78 7.24
CA SER A 234 -4.41 9.83 6.05
C SER A 234 -3.96 10.97 5.13
N LEU A 235 -3.92 10.71 3.83
CA LEU A 235 -3.36 11.67 2.87
C LEU A 235 -4.19 12.97 2.80
N SER A 236 -5.50 12.88 2.96
CA SER A 236 -6.37 14.07 3.05
C SER A 236 -6.07 14.92 4.29
N THR A 237 -5.71 14.30 5.41
CA THR A 237 -5.29 15.01 6.62
C THR A 237 -3.91 15.65 6.44
N ILE A 238 -2.96 14.94 5.82
CA ILE A 238 -1.62 15.48 5.53
C ILE A 238 -1.69 16.68 4.60
N VAL A 239 -2.50 16.61 3.54
CA VAL A 239 -2.74 17.76 2.64
C VAL A 239 -3.37 18.94 3.38
N SER A 240 -4.17 18.69 4.43
CA SER A 240 -4.87 19.77 5.15
C SER A 240 -4.06 20.35 6.32
N SER A 241 -3.27 19.52 7.00
CA SER A 241 -2.69 19.81 8.32
C SER A 241 -1.19 19.54 8.42
N GLY A 242 -0.58 18.95 7.40
CA GLY A 242 0.84 18.57 7.38
C GLY A 242 1.12 17.18 7.95
N LEU A 243 2.41 16.82 8.00
CA LEU A 243 2.87 15.56 8.59
C LEU A 243 2.72 15.57 10.12
N PRO A 244 2.49 14.40 10.75
CA PRO A 244 2.54 14.22 12.21
C PRO A 244 3.94 14.41 12.83
#